data_AF-A0A1A2E643-F1
#
_entry.id   AF-A0A1A2E643-F1
#
_cell.length_a   1.000
_cell.length_b   1.000
_cell.length_c   1.000
_cell.angle_alpha   90.00
_cell.angle_beta   90.00
_cell.angle_gamma   90.00
#
_symmetry.space_group_name_H-M   'P 1'
#
loop_
_entity.id
_entity.type
_entity.pdbx_description
1 polymer ?
#
loop_
_entity_poly.entity_id
_entity_poly.type
_entity_poly.pdbx_seq_one_letter_code
_entity_poly.pdbx_strand_id
1 'polypeptide(L)'
;MLVARRLAAVAALLRHRVATAERPELDHKYAAIDGFEQTAAEVAAAMNLSPVAAGYLVSYAEALDTRLPKVAALLGKGRTDWRTVRLIISRSDLVTTRN
;
A
#
# COMPACT_ATOMS: atom_id res chain seq x y z
N MET A 1 8.31 13.60 6.73
CA MET A 1 7.14 13.35 7.60
C MET A 1 7.03 11.86 7.94
N LEU A 2 6.62 11.47 9.17
CA LEU A 2 6.59 10.06 9.60
C LEU A 2 5.63 9.18 8.78
N VAL A 3 4.43 9.69 8.49
CA VAL A 3 3.43 8.96 7.67
C VAL A 3 3.96 8.65 6.27
N ALA A 4 4.72 9.55 5.65
CA ALA A 4 5.33 9.33 4.33
C ALA A 4 6.31 8.16 4.35
N ARG A 5 7.16 8.09 5.40
CA ARG A 5 8.13 7.00 5.57
C ARG A 5 7.43 5.66 5.78
N ARG A 6 6.34 5.65 6.58
CA ARG A 6 5.53 4.43 6.80
C ARG A 6 4.90 3.93 5.51
N LEU A 7 4.25 4.81 4.74
CA LEU A 7 3.63 4.44 3.46
C LEU A 7 4.67 3.94 2.45
N ALA A 8 5.84 4.58 2.38
CA ALA A 8 6.92 4.10 1.52
C ALA A 8 7.43 2.71 1.93
N ALA A 9 7.53 2.43 3.23
CA ALA A 9 7.92 1.10 3.72
C ALA A 9 6.85 0.04 3.41
N VAL A 10 5.56 0.37 3.59
CA VAL A 10 4.46 -0.53 3.24
C VAL A 10 4.42 -0.82 1.74
N ALA A 11 4.65 0.18 0.88
CA ALA A 11 4.72 -0.02 -0.56
C ALA A 11 5.90 -0.92 -0.96
N ALA A 12 7.07 -0.74 -0.33
CA ALA A 12 8.22 -1.60 -0.56
C ALA A 12 7.95 -3.05 -0.14
N LEU A 13 7.26 -3.26 1.00
CA LEU A 13 6.83 -4.59 1.43
C LEU A 13 5.85 -5.20 0.43
N LEU A 14 4.84 -4.44 -0.02
CA LEU A 14 3.87 -4.91 -1.02
C LEU A 14 4.57 -5.37 -2.31
N ARG A 15 5.46 -4.55 -2.87
CA ARG A 15 6.23 -4.92 -4.07
C ARG A 15 7.02 -6.21 -3.88
N HIS A 16 7.64 -6.37 -2.72
CA HIS A 16 8.36 -7.60 -2.39
C HIS A 16 7.42 -8.80 -2.33
N ARG A 17 6.27 -8.68 -1.66
CA ARG A 17 5.29 -9.78 -1.51
C ARG A 17 4.68 -10.19 -2.85
N VAL A 18 4.29 -9.22 -3.68
CA VAL A 18 3.80 -9.48 -5.05
C VAL A 18 4.87 -10.20 -5.87
N ALA A 19 6.11 -9.71 -5.87
CA ALA A 19 7.21 -10.34 -6.61
C ALA A 19 7.53 -11.77 -6.12
N THR A 20 7.33 -12.08 -4.83
CA THR A 20 7.51 -13.43 -4.31
C THR A 20 6.34 -14.36 -4.62
N ALA A 21 5.11 -13.85 -4.65
CA ALA A 21 3.91 -14.64 -4.95
C ALA A 21 3.86 -15.09 -6.42
N GLU A 22 4.45 -14.30 -7.33
CA GLU A 22 4.54 -14.62 -8.76
C GLU A 22 5.61 -15.68 -9.10
N ARG A 23 6.43 -16.12 -8.12
CA ARG A 23 7.48 -17.12 -8.38
C ARG A 23 6.90 -18.55 -8.35
N PRO A 24 7.00 -19.32 -9.46
CA PRO A 24 6.41 -20.66 -9.59
C PRO A 24 7.10 -21.75 -8.76
N GLU A 25 8.21 -21.43 -8.08
CA GLU A 25 9.03 -22.36 -7.31
C GLU A 25 8.44 -22.69 -5.91
N LEU A 26 7.42 -21.94 -5.48
CA LEU A 26 6.82 -22.11 -4.17
C LEU A 26 5.59 -23.02 -4.27
N ASP A 27 5.82 -24.33 -4.10
CA ASP A 27 4.84 -25.42 -3.96
C ASP A 27 3.96 -25.22 -2.70
N HIS A 28 3.18 -24.12 -2.66
CA HIS A 28 2.27 -23.83 -1.57
C HIS A 28 1.04 -24.74 -1.68
N LYS A 29 1.12 -25.90 -1.02
CA LYS A 29 0.02 -26.86 -0.80
C LYS A 29 -1.08 -26.32 0.13
N TYR A 30 -1.01 -25.06 0.53
CA TYR A 30 -2.00 -24.34 1.31
C TYR A 30 -2.32 -23.03 0.58
N ALA A 31 -3.60 -22.68 0.49
CA ALA A 31 -4.17 -21.60 -0.33
C ALA A 31 -3.19 -20.45 -0.64
N ALA A 32 -2.95 -20.19 -1.93
CA ALA A 32 -2.17 -19.05 -2.38
C ALA A 32 -2.83 -17.76 -1.85
N ILE A 33 -2.18 -17.11 -0.89
CA ILE A 33 -2.59 -15.80 -0.40
C ILE A 33 -2.03 -14.76 -1.37
N ASP A 34 -2.88 -13.84 -1.84
CA ASP A 34 -2.43 -12.74 -2.70
C ASP A 34 -1.39 -11.88 -1.96
N GLY A 35 -0.39 -11.36 -2.67
CA GLY A 35 0.67 -10.53 -2.10
C GLY A 35 0.11 -9.31 -1.35
N PHE A 36 -1.04 -8.78 -1.79
CA PHE A 36 -1.77 -7.74 -1.09
C PHE A 36 -2.30 -8.21 0.28
N GLU A 37 -3.02 -9.33 0.31
CA GLU A 37 -3.61 -9.88 1.55
C GLU A 37 -2.52 -10.23 2.58
N GLN A 38 -1.43 -10.83 2.11
CA GLN A 38 -0.27 -11.12 2.96
C GLN A 38 0.33 -9.83 3.53
N THR A 39 0.52 -8.81 2.70
CA THR A 39 1.03 -7.51 3.15
C THR A 39 0.10 -6.86 4.17
N ALA A 40 -1.22 -6.90 3.94
CA ALA A 40 -2.20 -6.33 4.85
C ALA A 40 -2.20 -7.05 6.22
N ALA A 41 -2.06 -8.38 6.23
CA ALA A 41 -1.94 -9.15 7.48
C ALA A 41 -0.67 -8.79 8.26
N GLU A 42 0.47 -8.68 7.58
CA GLU A 42 1.75 -8.30 8.20
C GLU A 42 1.72 -6.88 8.76
N VAL A 43 1.13 -5.95 8.02
CA VAL A 43 0.93 -4.55 8.46
C VAL A 43 -0.04 -4.50 9.64
N ALA A 44 -1.14 -5.27 9.62
CA ALA A 44 -2.08 -5.34 10.73
C ALA A 44 -1.39 -5.78 12.02
N ALA A 45 -0.60 -6.85 11.96
CA ALA A 45 0.16 -7.36 13.10
C ALA A 45 1.22 -6.37 13.59
N ALA A 46 2.03 -5.80 12.69
CA ALA A 46 3.12 -4.90 13.05
C ALA A 46 2.64 -3.54 13.60
N MET A 47 1.47 -3.06 13.17
CA MET A 47 0.93 -1.75 13.53
C MET A 47 -0.24 -1.79 14.51
N ASN A 48 -0.62 -2.99 14.98
CA ASN A 48 -1.80 -3.22 15.83
C ASN A 48 -3.08 -2.59 15.23
N LEU A 49 -3.35 -2.89 13.95
CA LEU A 49 -4.51 -2.41 13.21
C LEU A 49 -5.52 -3.52 12.96
N SER A 50 -6.78 -3.15 12.77
CA SER A 50 -7.77 -4.07 12.23
C SER A 50 -7.41 -4.45 10.78
N PRO A 51 -7.83 -5.64 10.29
CA PRO A 51 -7.57 -6.05 8.91
C PRO A 51 -8.04 -5.02 7.87
N VAL A 52 -9.22 -4.43 8.09
CA VAL A 52 -9.79 -3.39 7.21
C VAL A 52 -8.91 -2.14 7.19
N ALA A 53 -8.46 -1.68 8.36
CA ALA A 53 -7.61 -0.49 8.44
C ALA A 53 -6.23 -0.72 7.80
N ALA A 54 -5.66 -1.92 7.98
CA ALA A 54 -4.42 -2.31 7.32
C ALA A 54 -4.58 -2.40 5.79
N GLY A 55 -5.68 -2.99 5.31
CA GLY A 55 -6.00 -3.04 3.88
C GLY A 55 -6.03 -1.64 3.24
N TYR A 56 -6.73 -0.68 3.86
CA TYR A 56 -6.70 0.71 3.38
C TYR A 56 -5.29 1.31 3.38
N LEU A 57 -4.48 1.02 4.41
CA LEU A 57 -3.11 1.54 4.47
C LEU A 57 -2.23 0.99 3.34
N VAL A 58 -2.37 -0.30 3.01
CA VAL A 58 -1.68 -0.93 1.89
C VAL A 58 -2.16 -0.33 0.55
N SER A 59 -3.47 -0.17 0.35
CA SER A 59 -4.00 0.47 -0.88
C SER A 59 -3.52 1.91 -1.05
N TYR A 60 -3.42 2.69 0.04
CA TYR A 60 -2.88 4.05 -0.04
C TYR A 60 -1.38 4.06 -0.35
N ALA A 61 -0.62 3.15 0.24
CA ALA A 61 0.80 3.00 -0.03
C ALA A 61 1.05 2.64 -1.50
N GLU A 62 0.31 1.67 -2.03
CA GLU A 62 0.34 1.28 -3.44
C GLU A 62 -0.01 2.43 -4.37
N ALA A 63 -1.12 3.15 -4.09
CA ALA A 63 -1.56 4.28 -4.91
C ALA A 63 -0.49 5.39 -4.99
N LEU A 64 0.17 5.68 -3.86
CA LEU A 64 1.23 6.68 -3.80
C LEU A 64 2.53 6.23 -4.47
N ASP A 65 2.81 4.94 -4.47
CA ASP A 65 4.01 4.36 -5.07
C ASP A 65 3.89 4.24 -6.60
N THR A 66 2.71 3.84 -7.08
CA THR A 66 2.49 3.49 -8.50
C THR A 66 1.88 4.67 -9.28
N ARG A 67 0.73 5.17 -8.84
CA ARG A 67 -0.08 6.15 -9.59
C ARG A 67 0.25 7.59 -9.24
N LEU A 68 0.59 7.87 -7.98
CA LEU A 68 0.73 9.23 -7.45
C LEU A 68 2.12 9.52 -6.83
N PRO A 69 3.25 9.14 -7.46
CA PRO A 69 4.58 9.31 -6.86
C PRO A 69 4.96 10.77 -6.60
N LYS A 70 4.44 11.71 -7.40
CA LYS A 70 4.64 13.16 -7.17
C LYS A 70 3.98 13.63 -5.87
N VAL A 71 2.81 13.08 -5.52
CA VAL A 71 2.10 13.40 -4.28
C VAL A 71 2.84 12.81 -3.08
N ALA A 72 3.35 11.57 -3.21
CA ALA A 72 4.20 10.94 -2.20
C ALA A 72 5.44 11.78 -1.87
N ALA A 73 6.09 12.33 -2.91
CA ALA A 73 7.25 13.21 -2.76
C ALA A 73 6.92 14.52 -2.02
N LEU A 74 5.76 15.13 -2.30
CA LEU A 74 5.31 16.33 -1.58
C LEU A 74 5.05 16.03 -0.10
N LEU A 75 4.42 14.90 0.20
CA LEU A 75 4.16 14.45 1.57
C LEU A 75 5.47 14.14 2.31
N GLY A 76 6.43 13.51 1.64
CA GLY A 76 7.76 13.23 2.17
C GLY A 76 8.48 14.50 2.62
N LYS A 77 8.42 15.54 1.78
CA LYS A 77 8.99 16.89 2.01
C LYS A 77 8.19 17.74 2.99
N GLY A 78 7.03 17.27 3.48
CA GLY A 78 6.15 18.05 4.36
C GLY A 78 5.49 19.26 3.70
N ARG A 79 5.44 19.30 2.36
CA ARG A 79 4.79 20.36 1.59
C ARG A 79 3.28 20.16 1.46
N THR A 80 2.77 19.04 1.96
CA THR A 80 1.35 18.72 2.09
C THR A 80 1.16 17.84 3.33
N ASP A 81 -0.08 17.71 3.77
CA ASP A 81 -0.48 16.90 4.91
C ASP A 81 -1.22 15.62 4.48
N TRP A 82 -1.40 14.69 5.43
CA TRP A 82 -2.05 13.42 5.16
C TRP A 82 -3.54 13.53 4.78
N ARG A 83 -4.27 14.51 5.33
CA ARG A 83 -5.69 14.72 5.03
C ARG A 83 -5.85 15.14 3.57
N THR A 84 -5.01 16.06 3.10
CA THR A 84 -4.95 16.49 1.70
C THR A 84 -4.60 15.33 0.78
N VAL A 85 -3.58 14.54 1.12
CA VAL A 85 -3.19 13.37 0.32
C VAL A 85 -4.31 12.35 0.21
N ARG A 86 -5.01 12.04 1.31
CA ARG A 86 -6.14 11.10 1.30
C ARG A 86 -7.27 11.57 0.39
N LEU A 87 -7.53 12.89 0.34
CA LEU A 87 -8.49 13.47 -0.59
C LEU A 87 -8.04 13.32 -2.05
N ILE A 88 -6.76 13.54 -2.35
CA ILE A 88 -6.24 13.36 -3.71
C ILE A 88 -6.40 11.90 -4.16
N ILE A 89 -6.04 10.93 -3.31
CA ILE A 89 -6.19 9.50 -3.61
C ILE A 89 -7.65 9.17 -3.94
N SER A 90 -8.58 9.51 -3.04
CA SER A 90 -10.00 9.17 -3.23
C SER A 90 -10.62 9.80 -4.48
N ARG A 91 -10.18 11.00 -4.86
CA ARG A 91 -10.63 11.66 -6.09
C ARG A 91 -9.98 11.07 -7.35
N SER A 92 -8.74 10.62 -7.25
CA SER A 92 -8.03 9.99 -8.38
C SER A 92 -8.59 8.60 -8.74
N ASP A 93 -9.14 7.88 -7.75
CA ASP A 93 -9.78 6.58 -7.96
C ASP A 93 -11.05 6.69 -8.83
N LEU A 94 -11.67 7.87 -8.93
CA LEU A 94 -12.82 8.10 -9.81
C LEU A 94 -12.44 8.23 -11.30
N VAL A 95 -11.16 8.51 -11.58
CA VAL A 95 -10.64 8.71 -12.94
C VAL A 95 -9.96 7.45 -13.46
N THR A 96 -9.36 6.66 -12.57
CA THR A 96 -8.90 5.31 -12.89
C THR A 96 -10.11 4.38 -12.89
N THR A 97 -10.71 4.12 -14.06
CA THR A 97 -11.78 3.13 -14.19
C THR A 97 -11.29 1.79 -13.65
N ARG A 98 -11.66 1.46 -12.40
CA ARG A 98 -11.57 0.10 -11.88
C ARG A 98 -12.82 -0.63 -12.36
N ASN A 99 -12.68 -1.36 -13.48
CA ASN A 99 -13.62 -2.39 -13.89
C ASN A 99 -13.14 -3.71 -13.30
#